data_AF-A0A1V2DRN5-F1
#
_entry.id   AF-A0A1V2DRN5-F1
#
_cell.length_a   1.000
_cell.length_b   1.000
_cell.length_c   1.000
_cell.angle_alpha   90.00
_cell.angle_beta   90.00
_cell.angle_gamma   90.00
#
_symmetry.space_group_name_H-M   'P 1'
#
loop_
_entity.id
_entity.type
_entity.pdbx_description
1 polymer ?
#
loop_
_entity_poly.entity_id
_entity_poly.type
_entity_poly.pdbx_seq_one_letter_code
_entity_poly.pdbx_strand_id
1 'polypeptide(L)' 'MTETTTLRQRLLEAEGALHRLMIGEREVTVSVGGYGATTYAQTDRGALEAYIARLKAEIATREGKPRRGPLLMKF' A
#
# COMPACT_ATOMS: atom_id res chain seq x y z
N MET A 1 -1.24 19.58 7.50
CA MET A 1 -2.23 18.51 7.83
C MET A 1 -2.77 17.79 6.58
N THR A 2 -2.03 17.67 5.48
CA THR A 2 -2.54 17.20 4.17
C THR A 2 -1.89 15.91 3.65
N GLU A 3 -0.81 15.48 4.29
CA GLU A 3 0.07 14.41 3.81
C GLU A 3 -0.35 13.00 4.29
N THR A 4 -1.01 12.90 5.43
CA THR A 4 -1.50 11.61 5.97
C THR A 4 -2.88 11.24 5.44
N THR A 5 -3.73 12.22 5.17
CA THR A 5 -5.06 12.01 4.56
C THR A 5 -4.94 11.52 3.11
N THR A 6 -4.05 12.12 2.33
CA THR A 6 -3.76 11.68 0.96
C THR A 6 -3.19 10.25 0.93
N LEU A 7 -2.29 9.91 1.87
CA LEU A 7 -1.78 8.53 1.98
C LEU A 7 -2.86 7.52 2.36
N ARG A 8 -3.76 7.86 3.29
CA ARG A 8 -4.88 6.98 3.67
C ARG A 8 -5.87 6.76 2.52
N GLN A 9 -6.16 7.81 1.74
CA GLN A 9 -6.99 7.67 0.54
C GLN A 9 -6.35 6.73 -0.48
N ARG A 10 -5.05 6.88 -0.74
CA ARG A 10 -4.30 5.96 -1.63
C ARG A 10 -4.29 4.53 -1.12
N LEU A 11 -4.19 4.35 0.19
CA LEU A 11 -4.25 3.02 0.80
C LEU A 11 -5.60 2.34 0.53
N LEU A 12 -6.70 3.06 0.74
CA LEU A 12 -8.06 2.59 0.46
C LEU A 12 -8.25 2.23 -1.02
N GLU A 13 -7.73 3.06 -1.92
CA GLU A 13 -7.78 2.81 -3.36
C GLU A 13 -7.01 1.53 -3.74
N ALA A 14 -5.80 1.36 -3.20
CA ALA A 14 -4.97 0.18 -3.43
C ALA A 14 -5.58 -1.10 -2.84
N GLU A 15 -6.17 -1.03 -1.64
CA GLU A 15 -6.89 -2.16 -1.02
C GLU A 15 -8.15 -2.54 -1.82
N GLY A 16 -8.89 -1.55 -2.32
CA GLY A 16 -10.02 -1.78 -3.22
C GLY A 16 -9.59 -2.41 -4.55
N ALA A 17 -8.45 -2.00 -5.09
CA ALA A 17 -7.89 -2.62 -6.29
C ALA A 17 -7.45 -4.07 -6.07
N LEU A 18 -6.81 -4.36 -4.93
CA LEU A 18 -6.46 -5.73 -4.55
C LEU A 18 -7.71 -6.61 -4.44
N HIS A 19 -8.76 -6.10 -3.81
CA HIS A 19 -10.02 -6.84 -3.68
C HIS A 19 -10.67 -7.13 -5.04
N ARG A 20 -10.64 -6.17 -5.97
CA ARG A 20 -11.14 -6.41 -7.33
C ARG A 20 -10.32 -7.45 -8.10
N LEU A 21 -8.98 -7.40 -8.00
CA LEU A 21 -8.11 -8.45 -8.55
C LEU A 21 -8.39 -9.82 -7.94
N MET A 22 -8.75 -9.87 -6.64
CA MET A 22 -9.15 -11.11 -5.96
C MET A 22 -10.50 -11.64 -6.42
N ILE A 23 -11.46 -10.77 -6.77
CA ILE A 23 -12.77 -11.15 -7.31
C ILE A 23 -12.65 -11.69 -8.75
N GLY A 24 -11.54 -11.40 -9.44
CA GLY A 24 -11.25 -11.92 -10.78
C GLY A 24 -11.12 -10.85 -11.86
N GLU A 25 -10.96 -9.56 -11.50
CA GLU A 25 -10.51 -8.56 -12.46
C GLU A 25 -9.12 -8.94 -12.99
N ARG A 26 -8.92 -8.80 -14.30
CA ARG A 26 -7.64 -9.10 -14.96
C ARG A 26 -6.58 -8.06 -14.64
N GLU A 27 -6.96 -6.79 -14.65
CA GLU A 27 -6.07 -5.65 -14.51
C GLU A 27 -6.80 -4.52 -13.79
N VAL A 28 -6.12 -3.87 -12.84
CA VAL A 28 -6.67 -2.73 -12.10
C VAL A 28 -5.69 -1.59 -12.10
N THR A 29 -6.19 -0.43 -12.52
CA THR A 29 -5.42 0.81 -12.51
C THR A 29 -5.56 1.51 -11.16
N VAL A 30 -4.44 1.76 -10.51
CA VAL A 30 -4.35 2.46 -9.21
C VAL A 30 -3.60 3.76 -9.38
N SER A 31 -4.14 4.87 -8.86
CA SER A 31 -3.42 6.15 -8.87
C SER A 31 -2.30 6.18 -7.83
N VAL A 32 -1.06 6.17 -8.31
CA VAL A 32 0.16 6.31 -7.50
C VAL A 32 0.50 7.80 -7.45
N GLY A 33 -0.03 8.49 -6.45
CA GLY A 33 -0.05 9.96 -6.51
C GLY A 33 1.35 10.61 -6.60
N GLY A 34 1.48 11.51 -7.58
CA GLY A 34 2.71 12.19 -7.97
C GLY A 34 3.43 11.54 -9.16
N TYR A 35 3.18 10.25 -9.45
CA TYR A 35 3.87 9.50 -10.51
C TYR A 35 2.94 8.96 -11.61
N GLY A 36 1.62 9.08 -11.43
CA GLY A 36 0.62 8.67 -12.43
C GLY A 36 -0.17 7.45 -12.00
N ALA A 37 -0.88 6.83 -12.93
CA ALA A 37 -1.66 5.63 -12.68
C ALA A 37 -0.82 4.39 -13.03
N THR A 38 -0.76 3.41 -12.15
CA THR A 38 -0.09 2.13 -12.37
C THR A 38 -1.14 1.04 -12.54
N THR A 39 -1.10 0.36 -13.66
CA THR A 39 -1.93 -0.82 -13.92
C THR A 39 -1.26 -2.03 -13.29
N TYR A 40 -1.96 -2.69 -12.38
CA TYR A 40 -1.54 -3.95 -11.77
C TYR A 40 -2.38 -5.08 -12.34
N ALA A 41 -1.75 -6.09 -12.91
CA ALA A 41 -2.41 -7.33 -13.29
C ALA A 41 -2.43 -8.31 -12.12
N GLN A 42 -3.20 -9.40 -12.25
CA GLN A 42 -3.24 -10.47 -11.26
C GLN A 42 -1.84 -11.09 -10.99
N THR A 43 -0.96 -11.08 -11.99
CA THR A 43 0.46 -11.49 -11.87
C THR A 43 1.28 -10.56 -10.98
N ASP A 44 0.94 -9.27 -10.95
CA ASP A 44 1.61 -8.23 -10.17
C ASP A 44 1.00 -8.05 -8.78
N ARG A 45 0.13 -8.97 -8.35
CA ARG A 45 -0.49 -8.97 -7.03
C ARG A 45 0.54 -8.82 -5.90
N GLY A 46 1.67 -9.52 -6.00
CA GLY A 46 2.75 -9.41 -5.01
C GLY A 46 3.34 -7.99 -4.93
N ALA A 47 3.46 -7.30 -6.08
CA ALA A 47 3.90 -5.91 -6.13
C ALA A 47 2.86 -4.96 -5.52
N LEU A 48 1.57 -5.21 -5.77
CA LEU A 48 0.48 -4.43 -5.18
C LEU A 48 0.41 -4.61 -3.65
N GLU A 49 0.56 -5.82 -3.14
CA GLU A 49 0.62 -6.11 -1.70
C GLU A 49 1.84 -5.43 -1.04
N ALA A 50 3.01 -5.47 -1.69
CA ALA A 50 4.20 -4.76 -1.22
C ALA A 50 4.00 -3.24 -1.19
N TYR A 51 3.31 -2.68 -2.20
CA TYR A 51 2.97 -1.26 -2.25
C TYR A 51 2.02 -0.85 -1.12
N ILE A 52 0.99 -1.65 -0.84
CA ILE A 52 0.08 -1.46 0.30
C ILE A 52 0.86 -1.50 1.62
N ALA A 53 1.74 -2.48 1.81
CA ALA A 53 2.56 -2.59 3.01
C ALA A 53 3.48 -1.36 3.19
N ARG A 54 4.07 -0.87 2.10
CA ARG A 54 4.88 0.36 2.11
C ARG A 54 4.06 1.59 2.50
N LEU A 55 2.87 1.77 1.93
CA LEU A 55 1.96 2.86 2.29
C LEU A 55 1.58 2.81 3.78
N LYS A 56 1.25 1.63 4.32
CA LYS A 56 0.97 1.45 5.76
C LYS A 56 2.17 1.84 6.62
N ALA A 57 3.38 1.45 6.20
CA ALA A 57 4.61 1.80 6.91
C ALA A 57 4.92 3.30 6.86
N GLU A 58 4.65 3.95 5.74
CA GLU A 58 4.84 5.40 5.57
C GLU A 58 3.83 6.21 6.39
N ILE A 59 2.56 5.77 6.42
CA ILE A 59 1.53 6.32 7.32
C ILE A 59 1.97 6.16 8.77
N ALA A 60 2.39 4.97 9.21
CA ALA A 60 2.82 4.73 10.59
C ALA A 60 4.05 5.59 10.98
N THR A 61 4.96 5.81 10.04
CA THR A 61 6.15 6.66 10.25
C THR A 61 5.74 8.14 10.40
N ARG A 62 4.83 8.63 9.55
CA ARG A 62 4.31 10.01 9.63
C ARG A 62 3.39 10.24 10.84
N GLU A 63 2.68 9.22 11.29
CA GLU A 63 1.86 9.24 12.52
C GLU A 63 2.71 9.14 13.80
N GLY A 64 4.03 8.94 13.69
CA GLY A 64 4.93 8.92 14.84
C GLY A 64 4.81 7.67 15.71
N LYS A 65 4.19 6.58 15.21
CA LYS A 65 4.14 5.33 15.97
C LYS A 65 5.54 4.71 15.97
N PRO A 66 6.19 4.54 17.15
CA PRO A 66 7.51 3.94 17.22
C PRO A 66 7.44 2.53 16.62
N ARG A 67 8.28 2.25 15.62
CA ARG A 67 8.46 0.91 15.11
C ARG A 67 8.87 0.04 16.29
N ARG A 68 8.17 -1.08 16.51
CA ARG A 68 8.75 -2.18 17.28
C ARG A 68 10.02 -2.58 16.53
N GLY A 69 11.17 -2.15 17.03
CA GLY A 69 12.47 -2.51 16.49
C GLY A 69 12.64 -4.03 16.48
N PRO A 70 13.62 -4.56 15.73
CA PRO A 70 13.81 -6.00 15.64
C PRO A 70 13.99 -6.57 17.05
N LEU A 71 13.12 -7.52 17.43
CA LEU A 71 13.41 -8.39 18.56
C LEU A 71 14.70 -9.11 18.21
N LEU A 72 15.79 -8.69 18.84
CA LEU A 72 17.07 -9.38 18.81
C LEU A 72 16.85 -10.71 19.55
N MET A 73 16.39 -11.74 18.82
CA MET A 73 16.36 -13.12 19.30
C MET A 73 17.82 -13.58 19.43
N LYS A 74 18.39 -13.39 20.61
CA LYS A 74 19.62 -14.07 21.02
C LYS A 74 19.21 -15.48 21.47
N PHE A 75 19.73 -16.50 20.78
CA PHE A 75 19.77 -17.89 21.25
C PHE A 75 20.94 -18.07 22.20
#